data_AF-A0A1H1GAV9-F1
#
_entry.id   AF-A0A1H1GAV9-F1
#
_cell.length_a   1.000
_cell.length_b   1.000
_cell.length_c   1.000
_cell.angle_alpha   90.00
_cell.angle_beta   90.00
_cell.angle_gamma   90.00
#
_symmetry.space_group_name_H-M   'P 1'
#
loop_
_entity.id
_entity.type
_entity.pdbx_description
1 polymer ?
#
loop_
_entity_poly.entity_id
_entity_poly.type
_entity_poly.pdbx_seq_one_letter_code
_entity_poly.pdbx_strand_id
1 'polypeptide(L)'
;MISVREVRDRAVIRPVKRAVEDQLLDIPAVVAVDIGEKTTAGCGTGQQAIVVSVPRKEPRERIAGSERVPSNILGIPTDVVEEEVSLHHAHYRLDDPVAPLAPAESATVFGGVGITPHRPVTVGPEETAVEGNCRRIGTLGTLVFGYGAEVITMGLTTFDVACMDDAWSVGDAMLDPHSGREYAELSRAALSGRVDAAAVRISESLDRCCLIPGVGSITGQGSAEPGEFVRKSGFGTGLTCATVTSNDVTVRVDHGAALGVRVLREQLKVSAAEDQPFAGAGDAGSVLVNGDGRVVGLHVAGSRDGTVGYACPISDVLAELDLELAVTFRRLRARDEYAR
;
A
#
# COMPACT_ATOMS: atom_id res chain seq x y z
N MET A 1 -1.88 13.04 17.43
CA MET A 1 -0.45 13.26 17.77
C MET A 1 -0.15 12.51 19.05
N ILE A 2 0.86 11.63 19.01
CA ILE A 2 1.29 10.82 20.17
C ILE A 2 2.02 11.65 21.23
N SER A 3 2.10 11.14 22.46
CA SER A 3 2.76 11.86 23.57
C SER A 3 4.29 11.91 23.39
N VAL A 4 4.97 12.92 23.97
CA VAL A 4 6.45 13.02 23.95
C VAL A 4 7.09 11.77 24.56
N ARG A 5 6.43 11.17 25.56
CA ARG A 5 6.85 9.92 26.17
C ARG A 5 6.80 8.76 25.17
N GLU A 6 5.69 8.61 24.44
CA GLU A 6 5.56 7.58 23.40
C GLU A 6 6.61 7.73 22.30
N VAL A 7 6.86 8.96 21.82
CA VAL A 7 7.91 9.22 20.82
C VAL A 7 9.28 8.73 21.32
N ARG A 8 9.62 9.06 22.57
CA ARG A 8 10.88 8.64 23.19
C ARG A 8 10.96 7.13 23.36
N ASP A 9 9.89 6.50 23.84
CA ASP A 9 9.85 5.05 24.07
C ASP A 9 9.98 4.29 22.75
N ARG A 10 9.27 4.72 21.70
CA ARG A 10 9.40 4.15 20.34
C ARG A 10 10.82 4.29 19.81
N ALA A 11 11.46 5.45 19.99
CA ALA A 11 12.84 5.67 19.56
C ALA A 11 13.85 4.74 20.26
N VAL A 12 13.61 4.38 21.52
CA VAL A 12 14.44 3.42 22.28
C VAL A 12 14.19 1.97 21.83
N ILE A 13 12.93 1.61 21.55
CA ILE A 13 12.57 0.24 21.15
C ILE A 13 13.01 -0.08 19.72
N ARG A 14 12.93 0.89 18.81
CA ARG A 14 13.24 0.73 17.37
C ARG A 14 14.54 -0.01 17.04
N PRO A 15 15.71 0.37 17.57
CA PRO A 15 16.95 -0.36 17.27
C PRO A 15 16.91 -1.82 17.75
N VAL A 16 16.24 -2.09 18.88
CA VAL A 16 16.10 -3.48 19.37
C VAL A 16 15.16 -4.26 18.47
N LYS A 17 13.99 -3.71 18.13
CA LYS A 17 13.04 -4.33 17.19
C LYS A 17 13.72 -4.70 15.88
N ARG A 18 14.46 -3.76 15.27
CA ARG A 18 15.22 -4.01 14.03
C ARG A 18 16.24 -5.14 14.15
N ALA A 19 16.88 -5.29 15.31
CA ALA A 19 17.89 -6.33 15.53
C ALA A 19 17.29 -7.74 15.72
N VAL A 20 16.01 -7.85 16.08
CA VAL A 20 15.37 -9.12 16.42
C VAL A 20 14.18 -9.49 15.52
N GLU A 21 13.76 -8.60 14.61
CA GLU A 21 12.56 -8.80 13.79
C GLU A 21 12.64 -10.06 12.93
N ASP A 22 13.79 -10.38 12.32
CA ASP A 22 13.94 -11.59 11.52
C ASP A 22 13.78 -12.86 12.40
N GLN A 23 14.32 -12.87 13.62
CA GLN A 23 14.16 -14.00 14.55
C GLN A 23 12.71 -14.18 15.01
N LEU A 24 12.00 -13.07 15.24
CA LEU A 24 10.58 -13.11 15.58
C LEU A 24 9.73 -13.56 14.41
N LEU A 25 10.09 -13.12 13.21
CA LEU A 25 9.46 -13.57 11.98
C LEU A 25 9.75 -15.06 11.73
N ASP A 26 10.88 -15.62 12.14
CA ASP A 26 11.12 -17.07 11.98
C ASP A 26 10.24 -17.94 12.89
N ILE A 27 9.55 -17.36 13.87
CA ILE A 27 8.55 -18.07 14.68
C ILE A 27 7.33 -18.42 13.81
N PRO A 28 6.87 -19.68 13.81
CA PRO A 28 5.69 -20.08 13.04
C PRO A 28 4.46 -19.20 13.30
N ALA A 29 3.71 -18.92 12.24
CA ALA A 29 2.52 -18.07 12.22
C ALA A 29 2.74 -16.57 12.52
N VAL A 30 3.97 -16.10 12.78
CA VAL A 30 4.22 -14.66 12.92
C VAL A 30 4.18 -13.96 11.55
N VAL A 31 3.25 -13.02 11.42
CA VAL A 31 3.01 -12.27 10.17
C VAL A 31 3.53 -10.83 10.22
N ALA A 32 3.66 -10.22 11.40
CA ALA A 32 4.25 -8.88 11.51
C ALA A 32 4.93 -8.64 12.86
N VAL A 33 5.88 -7.70 12.87
CA VAL A 33 6.57 -7.19 14.05
C VAL A 33 6.56 -5.67 14.00
N ASP A 34 6.06 -5.04 15.06
CA ASP A 34 5.86 -3.58 15.14
C ASP A 34 6.24 -3.05 16.53
N ILE A 35 6.10 -1.74 16.72
CA ILE A 35 6.19 -1.06 18.01
C ILE A 35 4.83 -0.42 18.30
N GLY A 36 4.25 -0.76 19.44
CA GLY A 36 2.94 -0.24 19.82
C GLY A 36 2.70 -0.29 21.33
N GLU A 37 1.55 0.24 21.74
CA GLU A 37 1.12 0.14 23.13
C GLU A 37 0.69 -1.29 23.44
N LYS A 38 1.24 -1.86 24.52
CA LYS A 38 0.84 -3.16 25.01
C LYS A 38 -0.60 -3.11 25.51
N THR A 39 -1.38 -4.09 25.07
CA THR A 39 -2.77 -4.28 25.49
C THR A 39 -2.88 -5.48 26.43
N THR A 40 -3.74 -5.41 27.45
CA THR A 40 -4.07 -6.56 28.32
C THR A 40 -5.56 -6.54 28.61
N ALA A 41 -6.24 -7.67 28.34
CA ALA A 41 -7.69 -7.79 28.45
C ALA A 41 -8.47 -6.69 27.69
N GLY A 42 -7.97 -6.29 26.51
CA GLY A 42 -8.57 -5.24 25.68
C GLY A 42 -8.23 -3.80 26.10
N CYS A 43 -7.51 -3.62 27.21
CA CYS A 43 -7.13 -2.30 27.70
C CYS A 43 -5.66 -1.98 27.42
N GLY A 44 -5.39 -0.79 26.89
CA GLY A 44 -4.04 -0.25 26.79
C GLY A 44 -3.39 -0.09 28.17
N THR A 45 -2.12 -0.48 28.28
CA THR A 45 -1.36 -0.45 29.54
C THR A 45 -0.54 0.84 29.72
N GLY A 46 -0.53 1.72 28.72
CA GLY A 46 0.33 2.90 28.64
C GLY A 46 1.82 2.60 28.44
N GLN A 47 2.19 1.33 28.28
CA GLN A 47 3.57 0.88 28.09
C GLN A 47 3.80 0.47 26.63
N GLN A 48 4.83 1.04 26.00
CA GLN A 48 5.24 0.62 24.66
C GLN A 48 5.95 -0.75 24.70
N ALA A 49 5.72 -1.55 23.68
CA ALA A 49 6.19 -2.92 23.54
C ALA A 49 6.58 -3.25 22.10
N ILE A 50 7.30 -4.36 21.91
CA ILE A 50 7.41 -5.01 20.61
C ILE A 50 6.10 -5.79 20.39
N VAL A 51 5.34 -5.39 19.39
CA VAL A 51 4.06 -6.02 19.05
C VAL A 51 4.32 -7.07 17.98
N VAL A 52 3.83 -8.29 18.20
CA VAL A 52 3.94 -9.42 17.28
C VAL A 52 2.55 -9.81 16.82
N SER A 53 2.29 -9.70 15.52
CA SER A 53 1.02 -10.07 14.92
C SER A 53 1.04 -11.54 14.48
N VAL A 54 -0.03 -12.25 14.80
CA VAL A 54 -0.33 -13.62 14.33
C VAL A 54 -1.74 -13.65 13.75
N PRO A 55 -2.05 -14.52 12.77
CA PRO A 55 -3.40 -14.58 12.20
C PRO A 55 -4.44 -15.01 13.25
N ARG A 56 -4.03 -15.88 14.18
CA ARG A 56 -4.88 -16.36 15.28
C ARG A 56 -4.03 -16.71 16.49
N LYS A 57 -4.51 -16.38 17.69
CA LYS A 57 -3.90 -16.80 18.96
C LYS A 57 -4.32 -18.22 19.29
N GLU A 58 -3.33 -19.05 19.60
CA GLU A 58 -3.55 -20.38 20.17
C GLU A 58 -3.31 -20.39 21.68
N PRO A 59 -4.01 -21.26 22.44
CA PRO A 59 -3.70 -21.51 23.84
C PRO A 59 -2.23 -21.90 24.01
N ARG A 60 -1.60 -21.39 25.07
CA ARG A 60 -0.16 -21.57 25.31
C ARG A 60 0.24 -23.04 25.36
N GLU A 61 -0.64 -23.91 25.82
CA GLU A 61 -0.45 -25.37 25.93
C GLU A 61 -0.32 -26.07 24.57
N ARG A 62 -0.87 -25.46 23.49
CA ARG A 62 -0.83 -26.00 22.12
C ARG A 62 0.38 -25.52 21.32
N ILE A 63 1.14 -24.57 21.85
CA ILE A 63 2.31 -23.99 21.18
C ILE A 63 3.58 -24.58 21.79
N ALA A 64 4.46 -25.14 20.96
CA ALA A 64 5.74 -25.65 21.41
C ALA A 64 6.58 -24.53 22.04
N GLY A 65 7.39 -24.84 23.05
CA GLY A 65 8.15 -23.82 23.79
C GLY A 65 9.04 -22.94 22.90
N SER A 66 9.61 -23.52 21.85
CA SER A 66 10.44 -22.84 20.83
C SER A 66 9.65 -21.95 19.86
N GLU A 67 8.34 -22.17 19.74
CA GLU A 67 7.43 -21.42 18.85
C GLU A 67 6.67 -20.32 19.60
N ARG A 68 6.94 -20.15 20.90
CA ARG A 68 6.32 -19.10 21.70
C ARG A 68 7.10 -17.81 21.54
N VAL A 69 6.39 -16.73 21.24
CA VAL A 69 6.93 -15.37 21.34
C VAL A 69 7.40 -15.13 22.78
N PRO A 70 8.68 -14.77 23.00
CA PRO A 70 9.20 -14.44 24.33
C PRO A 70 8.41 -13.29 24.93
N SER A 71 8.09 -13.31 26.23
CA SER A 71 7.33 -12.23 26.89
C SER A 71 8.11 -10.91 27.06
N ASN A 72 9.43 -10.96 26.83
CA ASN A 72 10.34 -9.82 26.90
C ASN A 72 11.55 -10.09 25.99
N ILE A 73 12.08 -9.04 25.37
CA ILE A 73 13.28 -9.08 24.55
C ILE A 73 14.18 -7.92 24.97
N LEU A 74 15.36 -8.23 25.50
CA LEU A 74 16.35 -7.23 25.95
C LEU A 74 15.76 -6.15 26.88
N GLY A 75 14.86 -6.53 27.79
CA GLY A 75 14.20 -5.62 28.72
C GLY A 75 12.91 -4.98 28.18
N ILE A 76 12.60 -5.13 26.90
CA ILE A 76 11.38 -4.59 26.27
C ILE A 76 10.26 -5.64 26.33
N PRO A 77 9.08 -5.32 26.88
CA PRO A 77 7.96 -6.25 26.87
C PRO A 77 7.51 -6.56 25.44
N THR A 78 6.96 -7.76 25.25
CA THR A 78 6.24 -8.10 24.03
C THR A 78 4.74 -8.07 24.25
N ASP A 79 4.02 -7.85 23.16
CA ASP A 79 2.58 -8.06 23.05
C ASP A 79 2.27 -8.89 21.81
N VAL A 80 1.28 -9.78 21.90
CA VAL A 80 0.85 -10.61 20.78
C VAL A 80 -0.56 -10.20 20.40
N VAL A 81 -0.80 -9.88 19.13
CA VAL A 81 -2.09 -9.42 18.61
C VAL A 81 -2.57 -10.30 17.47
N GLU A 82 -3.89 -10.39 17.29
CA GLU A 82 -4.49 -11.09 16.15
C GLU A 82 -4.65 -10.12 14.99
N GLU A 83 -4.07 -10.47 13.84
CA GLU A 83 -4.11 -9.66 12.63
C GLU A 83 -3.78 -10.56 11.43
N GLU A 84 -4.71 -10.69 10.50
CA GLU A 84 -4.46 -11.29 9.19
C GLU A 84 -4.04 -10.20 8.21
N VAL A 85 -3.07 -10.50 7.34
CA VAL A 85 -2.58 -9.56 6.32
C VAL A 85 -2.79 -10.15 4.95
N SER A 86 -3.45 -9.39 4.07
CA SER A 86 -3.66 -9.77 2.69
C SER A 86 -3.48 -8.57 1.76
N LEU A 87 -3.08 -8.84 0.52
CA LEU A 87 -3.01 -7.82 -0.52
C LEU A 87 -4.39 -7.26 -0.83
N HIS A 88 -4.46 -5.96 -1.09
CA HIS A 88 -5.72 -5.26 -1.38
C HIS A 88 -5.91 -5.03 -2.89
N HIS A 89 -5.38 -5.91 -3.75
CA HIS A 89 -5.88 -6.00 -5.14
C HIS A 89 -7.23 -6.71 -5.16
N ALA A 90 -7.98 -6.57 -6.24
CA ALA A 90 -9.21 -7.31 -6.48
C ALA A 90 -9.02 -8.30 -7.63
N HIS A 91 -9.74 -9.42 -7.57
CA HIS A 91 -9.86 -10.37 -8.68
C HIS A 91 -11.30 -10.35 -9.21
N TYR A 92 -11.45 -10.02 -10.48
CA TYR A 92 -12.74 -10.02 -11.20
C TYR A 92 -12.71 -11.04 -12.32
N ARG A 93 -13.79 -11.81 -12.54
CA ARG A 93 -13.83 -12.69 -13.72
C ARG A 93 -13.76 -11.84 -14.99
N LEU A 94 -13.21 -12.41 -16.06
CA LEU A 94 -13.08 -11.70 -17.34
C LEU A 94 -14.41 -11.21 -17.90
N ASP A 95 -15.50 -11.93 -17.61
CA ASP A 95 -16.85 -11.65 -18.10
C ASP A 95 -17.68 -10.82 -17.12
N ASP A 96 -17.20 -10.61 -15.88
CA ASP A 96 -17.94 -9.85 -14.89
C ASP A 96 -17.84 -8.34 -15.22
N PRO A 97 -18.98 -7.64 -15.41
CA PRO A 97 -18.96 -6.22 -15.68
C PRO A 97 -18.45 -5.46 -14.46
N VAL A 98 -17.49 -4.57 -14.67
CA VAL A 98 -17.03 -3.64 -13.65
C VAL A 98 -17.94 -2.42 -13.70
N ALA A 99 -18.77 -2.23 -12.68
CA ALA A 99 -19.72 -1.13 -12.64
C ALA A 99 -18.99 0.22 -12.64
N PRO A 100 -19.28 1.13 -13.59
CA PRO A 100 -18.64 2.44 -13.61
C PRO A 100 -19.06 3.29 -12.41
N LEU A 101 -18.08 3.81 -11.66
CA LEU A 101 -18.30 4.77 -10.57
C LEU A 101 -18.83 6.14 -11.06
N ALA A 102 -18.61 6.47 -12.33
CA ALA A 102 -19.08 7.69 -12.99
C ALA A 102 -19.14 7.49 -14.52
N PRO A 103 -19.94 8.29 -15.26
CA PRO A 103 -20.00 8.18 -16.72
C PRO A 103 -18.61 8.34 -17.36
N ALA A 104 -18.22 7.32 -18.12
CA ALA A 104 -16.94 7.17 -18.78
C ALA A 104 -16.88 7.99 -20.08
N GLU A 105 -16.63 9.29 -19.98
CA GLU A 105 -16.39 10.12 -21.17
C GLU A 105 -15.20 11.06 -21.09
N SER A 106 -14.46 11.08 -19.96
CA SER A 106 -13.28 11.94 -19.90
C SER A 106 -12.06 11.20 -20.43
N ALA A 107 -11.49 11.69 -21.54
CA ALA A 107 -10.17 11.31 -22.05
C ALA A 107 -9.01 11.73 -21.11
N THR A 108 -9.30 12.00 -19.84
CA THR A 108 -8.36 12.50 -18.83
C THR A 108 -8.02 11.42 -17.83
N VAL A 109 -6.74 11.13 -17.67
CA VAL A 109 -6.21 10.26 -16.62
C VAL A 109 -5.91 11.10 -15.37
N PHE A 110 -6.35 10.61 -14.22
CA PHE A 110 -6.11 11.21 -12.90
C PHE A 110 -5.90 10.08 -11.87
N GLY A 111 -5.40 10.41 -10.67
CA GLY A 111 -5.16 9.41 -9.64
C GLY A 111 -6.44 8.95 -8.94
N GLY A 112 -6.40 7.82 -8.23
CA GLY A 112 -7.55 7.21 -7.56
C GLY A 112 -8.50 6.42 -8.48
N VAL A 113 -8.14 6.23 -9.75
CA VAL A 113 -8.89 5.39 -10.71
C VAL A 113 -8.38 3.96 -10.72
N GLY A 114 -9.16 3.05 -11.28
CA GLY A 114 -8.76 1.67 -11.46
C GLY A 114 -7.66 1.47 -12.51
N ILE A 115 -6.82 0.47 -12.30
CA ILE A 115 -5.86 -0.03 -13.28
C ILE A 115 -5.82 -1.56 -13.22
N THR A 116 -5.72 -2.20 -14.37
CA THR A 116 -5.55 -3.65 -14.49
C THR A 116 -4.55 -3.94 -15.60
N PRO A 117 -3.64 -4.91 -15.43
CA PRO A 117 -2.90 -5.46 -16.55
C PRO A 117 -3.87 -6.03 -17.60
N HIS A 118 -3.49 -5.95 -18.88
CA HIS A 118 -4.23 -6.59 -19.96
C HIS A 118 -4.15 -8.11 -19.87
N ARG A 119 -2.99 -8.62 -19.44
CA ARG A 119 -2.77 -10.05 -19.23
C ARG A 119 -3.66 -10.53 -18.06
N PRO A 120 -4.41 -11.63 -18.23
CA PRO A 120 -5.13 -12.23 -17.12
C PRO A 120 -4.16 -12.94 -16.16
N VAL A 121 -4.58 -13.06 -14.90
CA VAL A 121 -3.93 -13.93 -13.91
C VAL A 121 -4.80 -15.16 -13.68
N THR A 122 -4.18 -16.32 -13.54
CA THR A 122 -4.88 -17.55 -13.18
C THR A 122 -4.81 -17.69 -11.67
N VAL A 123 -5.97 -17.66 -11.00
CA VAL A 123 -6.04 -17.76 -9.55
C VAL A 123 -6.50 -19.16 -9.17
N GLY A 124 -5.74 -19.78 -8.26
CA GLY A 124 -6.05 -21.10 -7.73
C GLY A 124 -7.22 -21.09 -6.74
N PRO A 125 -7.80 -22.26 -6.42
CA PRO A 125 -8.93 -22.39 -5.50
C PRO A 125 -8.64 -21.92 -4.06
N GLU A 126 -7.36 -21.85 -3.67
CA GLU A 126 -6.95 -21.45 -2.32
C GLU A 126 -6.75 -19.92 -2.17
N GLU A 127 -6.62 -19.18 -3.28
CA GLU A 127 -6.25 -17.76 -3.25
C GLU A 127 -7.47 -16.83 -3.28
N THR A 128 -8.59 -17.21 -3.93
CA THR A 128 -9.85 -16.43 -3.90
C THR A 128 -11.10 -17.29 -4.13
N ALA A 129 -12.29 -16.68 -3.96
CA ALA A 129 -13.57 -17.27 -4.36
C ALA A 129 -13.80 -17.33 -5.88
N VAL A 130 -12.86 -16.81 -6.68
CA VAL A 130 -12.93 -16.75 -8.14
C VAL A 130 -11.86 -17.68 -8.71
N GLU A 131 -12.26 -18.89 -9.07
CA GLU A 131 -11.39 -19.85 -9.76
C GLU A 131 -11.27 -19.50 -11.25
N GLY A 132 -10.05 -19.63 -11.78
CA GLY A 132 -9.75 -19.50 -13.21
C GLY A 132 -9.11 -18.17 -13.60
N ASN A 133 -9.24 -17.80 -14.86
CA ASN A 133 -8.65 -16.57 -15.38
C ASN A 133 -9.47 -15.36 -14.92
N CYS A 134 -8.80 -14.42 -14.27
CA CYS A 134 -9.40 -13.20 -13.76
C CYS A 134 -8.53 -11.98 -14.12
N ARG A 135 -9.14 -10.79 -13.99
CA ARG A 135 -8.45 -9.50 -14.02
C ARG A 135 -8.01 -9.17 -12.61
N ARG A 136 -6.74 -8.84 -12.45
CA ARG A 136 -6.24 -8.21 -11.22
C ARG A 136 -6.43 -6.71 -11.33
N ILE A 137 -7.26 -6.15 -10.45
CA ILE A 137 -7.57 -4.72 -10.43
C ILE A 137 -6.97 -4.10 -9.18
N GLY A 138 -6.27 -2.98 -9.36
CA GLY A 138 -5.85 -2.08 -8.29
C GLY A 138 -6.18 -0.64 -8.63
N THR A 139 -5.47 0.27 -7.99
CA THR A 139 -5.63 1.71 -8.13
C THR A 139 -4.38 2.32 -8.77
N LEU A 140 -4.57 3.23 -9.72
CA LEU A 140 -3.58 4.20 -10.16
C LEU A 140 -3.56 5.35 -9.13
N GLY A 141 -2.65 5.33 -8.17
CA GLY A 141 -2.70 6.23 -7.01
C GLY A 141 -2.55 7.70 -7.34
N THR A 142 -1.50 8.06 -8.08
CA THR A 142 -1.22 9.45 -8.46
C THR A 142 -0.36 9.50 -9.72
N LEU A 143 -0.25 10.70 -10.30
CA LEU A 143 0.67 10.95 -11.41
C LEU A 143 2.06 11.32 -10.88
N VAL A 144 3.07 10.89 -11.62
CA VAL A 144 4.49 11.07 -11.33
C VAL A 144 5.26 11.36 -12.62
N PHE A 145 6.42 11.97 -12.49
CA PHE A 145 7.36 12.19 -13.57
C PHE A 145 8.55 11.25 -13.42
N GLY A 146 8.87 10.55 -14.50
CA GLY A 146 10.14 9.84 -14.64
C GLY A 146 11.08 10.62 -15.56
N TYR A 147 12.36 10.64 -15.21
CA TYR A 147 13.38 11.31 -15.99
C TYR A 147 14.16 10.30 -16.84
N GLY A 148 14.25 10.57 -18.13
CA GLY A 148 15.09 9.85 -19.08
C GLY A 148 15.72 10.85 -20.05
N ALA A 149 15.72 10.52 -21.36
CA ALA A 149 16.04 11.51 -22.38
C ALA A 149 15.02 12.67 -22.43
N GLU A 150 13.77 12.38 -22.04
CA GLU A 150 12.68 13.34 -21.91
C GLU A 150 11.93 13.10 -20.59
N VAL A 151 11.15 14.08 -20.14
CA VAL A 151 10.27 13.96 -18.98
C VAL A 151 9.04 13.16 -19.39
N ILE A 152 8.79 12.05 -18.69
CA ILE A 152 7.70 11.13 -19.02
C ILE A 152 6.66 11.21 -17.91
N THR A 153 5.40 11.49 -18.28
CA THR A 153 4.28 11.38 -17.34
C THR A 153 3.90 9.93 -17.15
N MET A 154 3.91 9.50 -15.90
CA MET A 154 3.61 8.14 -15.47
C MET A 154 2.51 8.18 -14.41
N GLY A 155 1.88 7.04 -14.16
CA GLY A 155 1.04 6.83 -12.98
C GLY A 155 1.68 5.81 -12.05
N LEU A 156 1.49 6.00 -10.76
CA LEU A 156 2.04 5.14 -9.70
C LEU A 156 0.99 4.13 -9.24
N THR A 157 1.38 2.86 -9.10
CA THR A 157 0.58 1.77 -8.53
C THR A 157 1.52 0.77 -7.83
N THR A 158 1.05 -0.40 -7.39
CA THR A 158 1.89 -1.44 -6.77
C THR A 158 2.52 -2.38 -7.80
N PHE A 159 3.65 -3.00 -7.44
CA PHE A 159 4.20 -4.12 -8.19
C PHE A 159 3.20 -5.26 -8.24
N ASP A 160 2.56 -5.54 -7.11
CA ASP A 160 1.50 -6.55 -6.98
C ASP A 160 0.39 -6.41 -8.03
N VAL A 161 -0.03 -5.17 -8.32
CA VAL A 161 -1.08 -4.91 -9.31
C VAL A 161 -0.54 -4.95 -10.73
N ALA A 162 0.57 -4.25 -11.01
CA ALA A 162 1.04 -4.07 -12.39
C ALA A 162 1.82 -5.27 -12.94
N CYS A 163 2.56 -5.98 -12.10
CA CYS A 163 3.44 -7.07 -12.53
C CYS A 163 2.78 -8.45 -12.32
N MET A 164 1.97 -8.58 -11.25
CA MET A 164 1.24 -9.79 -10.82
C MET A 164 2.10 -10.99 -10.42
N ASP A 165 3.10 -11.35 -11.21
CA ASP A 165 3.96 -12.52 -11.04
C ASP A 165 5.40 -12.20 -11.51
N ASP A 166 6.21 -13.22 -11.83
CA ASP A 166 7.59 -13.09 -12.33
C ASP A 166 7.71 -13.09 -13.87
N ALA A 167 6.60 -13.20 -14.60
CA ALA A 167 6.55 -13.19 -16.05
C ALA A 167 6.28 -11.79 -16.66
N TRP A 168 6.25 -10.75 -15.83
CA TRP A 168 6.07 -9.37 -16.26
C TRP A 168 7.20 -8.85 -17.14
N SER A 169 6.91 -7.83 -17.93
CA SER A 169 7.89 -7.13 -18.77
C SER A 169 7.58 -5.65 -18.89
N VAL A 170 8.64 -4.84 -19.02
CA VAL A 170 8.48 -3.43 -19.44
C VAL A 170 7.77 -3.41 -20.80
N GLY A 171 6.72 -2.58 -20.91
CA GLY A 171 5.82 -2.52 -22.06
C GLY A 171 4.51 -3.29 -21.87
N ASP A 172 4.34 -4.04 -20.77
CA ASP A 172 3.08 -4.73 -20.50
C ASP A 172 1.91 -3.72 -20.43
N ALA A 173 0.89 -3.98 -21.26
CA ALA A 173 -0.25 -3.10 -21.42
C ALA A 173 -1.15 -3.06 -20.18
N MET A 174 -1.64 -1.86 -19.87
CA MET A 174 -2.55 -1.58 -18.76
C MET A 174 -3.86 -1.00 -19.27
N LEU A 175 -4.96 -1.57 -18.79
CA LEU A 175 -6.31 -1.22 -19.18
C LEU A 175 -7.03 -0.47 -18.07
N ASP A 176 -7.97 0.37 -18.48
CA ASP A 176 -9.01 0.89 -17.60
C ASP A 176 -10.00 -0.25 -17.35
N PRO A 177 -10.24 -0.64 -16.08
CA PRO A 177 -11.03 -1.84 -15.78
C PRO A 177 -12.51 -1.70 -16.18
N HIS A 178 -13.04 -0.49 -16.32
CA HIS A 178 -14.44 -0.25 -16.68
C HIS A 178 -14.69 -0.36 -18.19
N SER A 179 -13.83 0.27 -18.97
CA SER A 179 -13.95 0.39 -20.43
C SER A 179 -13.18 -0.68 -21.19
N GLY A 180 -12.19 -1.32 -20.55
CA GLY A 180 -11.25 -2.23 -21.19
C GLY A 180 -10.27 -1.53 -22.13
N ARG A 181 -10.26 -0.19 -22.16
CA ARG A 181 -9.37 0.59 -23.01
C ARG A 181 -7.95 0.57 -22.44
N GLU A 182 -6.98 0.28 -23.30
CA GLU A 182 -5.57 0.46 -22.97
C GLU A 182 -5.22 1.94 -22.87
N TYR A 183 -4.54 2.32 -21.78
CA TYR A 183 -4.20 3.71 -21.51
C TYR A 183 -2.78 3.92 -20.96
N ALA A 184 -2.10 2.85 -20.57
CA ALA A 184 -0.75 2.91 -20.04
C ALA A 184 0.03 1.62 -20.30
N GLU A 185 1.35 1.69 -20.12
CA GLU A 185 2.26 0.54 -20.26
C GLU A 185 3.21 0.49 -19.06
N LEU A 186 3.53 -0.71 -18.55
CA LEU A 186 4.51 -0.88 -17.50
C LEU A 186 5.87 -0.32 -17.92
N SER A 187 6.51 0.46 -17.05
CA SER A 187 7.77 1.13 -17.38
C SER A 187 8.84 0.93 -16.31
N ARG A 188 8.47 1.02 -15.03
CA ARG A 188 9.38 0.78 -13.91
C ARG A 188 8.66 -0.03 -12.84
N ALA A 189 9.39 -0.90 -12.14
CA ALA A 189 8.83 -1.72 -11.08
C ALA A 189 9.91 -2.04 -10.05
N ALA A 190 9.51 -2.12 -8.78
CA ALA A 190 10.37 -2.47 -7.65
C ALA A 190 9.58 -3.32 -6.65
N LEU A 191 10.13 -4.49 -6.35
CA LEU A 191 9.69 -5.36 -5.26
C LEU A 191 10.90 -5.66 -4.38
N SER A 192 11.05 -4.91 -3.30
CA SER A 192 12.19 -4.94 -2.40
C SER A 192 11.75 -5.18 -0.96
N GLY A 193 12.69 -5.14 -0.02
CA GLY A 193 12.36 -5.19 1.41
C GLY A 193 11.66 -3.92 1.92
N ARG A 194 11.55 -2.86 1.12
CA ARG A 194 10.99 -1.55 1.50
C ARG A 194 9.80 -1.15 0.63
N VAL A 195 9.76 -1.63 -0.61
CA VAL A 195 8.88 -1.14 -1.67
C VAL A 195 8.17 -2.29 -2.37
N ASP A 196 6.87 -2.10 -2.57
CA ASP A 196 6.03 -2.80 -3.54
C ASP A 196 5.39 -1.72 -4.42
N ALA A 197 6.02 -1.44 -5.56
CA ALA A 197 5.60 -0.34 -6.41
C ALA A 197 5.91 -0.58 -7.88
N ALA A 198 5.08 0.01 -8.74
CA ALA A 198 5.29 0.09 -10.16
C ALA A 198 4.85 1.45 -10.69
N ALA A 199 5.47 1.88 -11.77
CA ALA A 199 5.10 3.06 -12.50
C ALA A 199 4.82 2.72 -13.95
N VAL A 200 3.65 3.16 -14.41
CA VAL A 200 3.13 2.90 -15.75
C VAL A 200 3.18 4.19 -16.56
N ARG A 201 3.74 4.15 -17.76
CA ARG A 201 3.77 5.29 -18.68
C ARG A 201 2.36 5.54 -19.18
N ILE A 202 1.83 6.74 -18.99
CA ILE A 202 0.49 7.10 -19.48
C ILE A 202 0.59 7.47 -20.96
N SER A 203 -0.32 6.95 -21.79
CA SER A 203 -0.40 7.29 -23.22
C SER A 203 -0.43 8.80 -23.44
N GLU A 204 0.33 9.29 -24.42
CA GLU A 204 0.41 10.70 -24.78
C GLU A 204 -0.84 11.23 -25.48
N SER A 205 -1.68 10.32 -25.97
CA SER A 205 -2.97 10.66 -26.59
C SER A 205 -4.06 11.06 -25.59
N LEU A 206 -3.76 10.98 -24.28
CA LEU A 206 -4.70 11.24 -23.20
C LEU A 206 -4.36 12.53 -22.47
N ASP A 207 -5.41 13.27 -22.11
CA ASP A 207 -5.29 14.36 -21.16
C ASP A 207 -4.88 13.81 -19.79
N ARG A 208 -4.17 14.60 -19.00
CA ARG A 208 -3.72 14.22 -17.65
C ARG A 208 -4.07 15.32 -16.67
N CYS A 209 -4.61 14.95 -15.53
CA CYS A 209 -4.95 15.87 -14.45
C CYS A 209 -4.30 15.40 -13.15
N CYS A 210 -3.47 16.26 -12.55
CA CYS A 210 -2.78 16.01 -11.27
C CYS A 210 -3.73 16.25 -10.09
N LEU A 211 -4.87 15.57 -10.11
CA LEU A 211 -5.92 15.58 -9.11
C LEU A 211 -6.27 14.14 -8.74
N ILE A 212 -6.67 13.94 -7.49
CA ILE A 212 -7.22 12.67 -7.01
C ILE A 212 -8.64 12.96 -6.53
N PRO A 213 -9.70 12.38 -7.12
CA PRO A 213 -11.08 12.65 -6.70
C PRO A 213 -11.28 12.39 -5.21
N GLY A 214 -11.99 13.30 -4.54
CA GLY A 214 -12.20 13.28 -3.10
C GLY A 214 -11.00 13.75 -2.26
N VAL A 215 -9.76 13.58 -2.73
CA VAL A 215 -8.54 13.99 -2.01
C VAL A 215 -8.10 15.41 -2.38
N GLY A 216 -8.23 15.78 -3.66
CA GLY A 216 -7.78 17.04 -4.24
C GLY A 216 -6.41 16.94 -4.93
N SER A 217 -5.78 18.10 -5.14
CA SER A 217 -4.40 18.17 -5.65
C SER A 217 -3.41 17.89 -4.53
N ILE A 218 -2.33 17.17 -4.85
CA ILE A 218 -1.22 16.93 -3.94
C ILE A 218 -0.23 18.11 -3.94
N THR A 219 0.39 18.36 -2.79
CA THR A 219 1.32 19.48 -2.57
C THR A 219 2.79 19.06 -2.59
N GLY A 220 3.07 17.74 -2.57
CA GLY A 220 4.42 17.19 -2.61
C GLY A 220 4.56 15.90 -1.84
N GLN A 221 5.82 15.54 -1.59
CA GLN A 221 6.21 14.41 -0.78
C GLN A 221 6.22 14.81 0.71
N GLY A 222 5.82 13.90 1.58
CA GLY A 222 5.92 14.03 3.03
C GLY A 222 6.32 12.71 3.69
N SER A 223 6.47 12.76 5.00
CA SER A 223 6.55 11.61 5.90
C SER A 223 5.31 11.61 6.78
N ALA A 224 4.99 10.47 7.39
CA ALA A 224 3.93 10.40 8.38
C ALA A 224 4.42 9.86 9.71
N GLU A 225 3.88 10.42 10.78
CA GLU A 225 4.15 10.01 12.15
C GLU A 225 2.90 9.42 12.82
N PRO A 226 3.06 8.55 13.84
CA PRO A 226 1.91 8.03 14.57
C PRO A 226 1.01 9.13 15.13
N GLY A 227 -0.30 8.92 14.99
CA GLY A 227 -1.35 9.86 15.37
C GLY A 227 -1.63 10.96 14.35
N GLU A 228 -1.03 10.90 13.15
CA GLU A 228 -1.35 11.77 12.02
C GLU A 228 -2.53 11.23 11.21
N PHE A 229 -3.40 12.12 10.74
CA PHE A 229 -4.53 11.77 9.88
C PHE A 229 -4.10 11.67 8.43
N VAL A 230 -4.57 10.62 7.75
CA VAL A 230 -4.36 10.41 6.31
C VAL A 230 -5.68 10.07 5.64
N ARG A 231 -5.77 10.40 4.36
CA ARG A 231 -6.87 10.01 3.48
C ARG A 231 -6.33 9.39 2.19
N LYS A 232 -7.11 8.51 1.58
CA LYS A 232 -6.83 7.92 0.27
C LYS A 232 -8.08 7.92 -0.59
N SER A 233 -7.90 7.83 -1.91
CA SER A 233 -8.97 7.50 -2.84
C SER A 233 -8.54 6.29 -3.64
N GLY A 234 -9.28 5.19 -3.50
CA GLY A 234 -9.00 3.92 -4.17
C GLY A 234 -10.16 3.47 -5.05
N PHE A 235 -9.86 2.62 -6.04
CA PHE A 235 -10.86 2.01 -6.91
C PHE A 235 -11.90 1.20 -6.12
N GLY A 236 -11.48 0.51 -5.05
CA GLY A 236 -12.34 -0.37 -4.28
C GLY A 236 -13.29 0.39 -3.36
N THR A 237 -12.76 1.26 -2.50
CA THR A 237 -13.55 1.92 -1.44
C THR A 237 -13.87 3.39 -1.71
N GLY A 238 -13.32 3.98 -2.77
CA GLY A 238 -13.35 5.44 -2.96
C GLY A 238 -12.57 6.18 -1.86
N LEU A 239 -13.07 7.36 -1.48
CA LEU A 239 -12.46 8.21 -0.46
C LEU A 239 -12.65 7.64 0.95
N THR A 240 -11.54 7.31 1.63
CA THR A 240 -11.54 6.86 3.01
C THR A 240 -10.44 7.56 3.82
N CYS A 241 -10.59 7.55 5.14
CA CYS A 241 -9.67 8.19 6.09
C CYS A 241 -9.21 7.21 7.16
N ALA A 242 -7.99 7.39 7.66
CA ALA A 242 -7.42 6.62 8.76
C ALA A 242 -6.44 7.47 9.56
N THR A 243 -6.00 6.93 10.68
CA THR A 243 -4.89 7.47 11.47
C THR A 243 -3.67 6.58 11.31
N VAL A 244 -2.50 7.16 11.13
CA VAL A 244 -1.24 6.43 11.16
C VAL A 244 -1.01 5.92 12.58
N THR A 245 -0.86 4.61 12.74
CA THR A 245 -0.62 3.97 14.04
C THR A 245 0.83 3.55 14.20
N SER A 246 1.54 3.30 13.10
CA SER A 246 2.98 3.03 13.11
C SER A 246 3.65 3.43 11.80
N ASN A 247 4.96 3.68 11.89
CA ASN A 247 5.90 3.78 10.77
C ASN A 247 7.09 2.81 10.94
N ASP A 248 6.94 1.81 11.82
CA ASP A 248 7.99 0.89 12.24
C ASP A 248 7.70 -0.58 11.89
N VAL A 249 6.55 -0.87 11.26
CA VAL A 249 6.11 -2.26 11.08
C VAL A 249 6.95 -2.99 10.05
N THR A 250 7.38 -4.20 10.39
CA THR A 250 7.84 -5.19 9.40
C THR A 250 6.74 -6.23 9.24
N VAL A 251 6.27 -6.44 8.02
CA VAL A 251 5.11 -7.27 7.71
C VAL A 251 5.44 -8.28 6.61
N ARG A 252 4.93 -9.50 6.76
CA ARG A 252 4.88 -10.51 5.71
C ARG A 252 3.63 -10.35 4.88
N VAL A 253 3.84 -10.29 3.57
CA VAL A 253 2.76 -10.19 2.60
C VAL A 253 2.94 -11.33 1.60
N ASP A 254 1.95 -12.21 1.55
CA ASP A 254 1.92 -13.29 0.57
C ASP A 254 1.49 -12.75 -0.80
N HIS A 255 2.35 -12.88 -1.80
CA HIS A 255 2.10 -12.45 -3.17
C HIS A 255 1.63 -13.62 -4.07
N GLY A 256 1.22 -14.75 -3.47
CA GLY A 256 0.77 -15.93 -4.18
C GLY A 256 1.92 -16.81 -4.68
N ALA A 257 1.56 -17.89 -5.37
CA ALA A 257 2.51 -18.97 -5.68
C ALA A 257 3.77 -18.55 -6.45
N ALA A 258 3.68 -17.57 -7.35
CA ALA A 258 4.78 -17.16 -8.21
C ALA A 258 5.86 -16.34 -7.46
N LEU A 259 5.42 -15.43 -6.59
CA LEU A 259 6.31 -14.49 -5.89
C LEU A 259 6.56 -14.90 -4.43
N GLY A 260 5.70 -15.74 -3.88
CA GLY A 260 5.74 -16.20 -2.49
C GLY A 260 5.59 -15.05 -1.49
N VAL A 261 6.01 -15.34 -0.26
CA VAL A 261 5.92 -14.37 0.83
C VAL A 261 7.08 -13.38 0.78
N ARG A 262 6.76 -12.09 0.79
CA ARG A 262 7.72 -10.98 0.86
C ARG A 262 7.67 -10.32 2.24
N VAL A 263 8.84 -9.88 2.72
CA VAL A 263 8.97 -9.18 4.00
C VAL A 263 9.21 -7.70 3.71
N LEU A 264 8.19 -6.88 3.96
CA LEU A 264 8.24 -5.43 3.83
C LEU A 264 8.57 -4.81 5.19
N ARG A 265 9.66 -4.05 5.28
CA ARG A 265 10.24 -3.48 6.51
C ARG A 265 9.97 -1.99 6.60
N GLU A 266 9.70 -1.52 7.82
CA GLU A 266 9.50 -0.10 8.12
C GLU A 266 8.38 0.52 7.28
N GLN A 267 7.25 -0.18 7.23
CA GLN A 267 6.09 0.27 6.50
C GLN A 267 5.25 1.21 7.37
N LEU A 268 4.35 1.95 6.74
CA LEU A 268 3.30 2.66 7.45
C LEU A 268 2.19 1.68 7.78
N LYS A 269 1.75 1.67 9.04
CA LYS A 269 0.51 1.03 9.50
C LYS A 269 -0.51 2.11 9.77
N VAL A 270 -1.71 1.95 9.24
CA VAL A 270 -2.83 2.85 9.46
C VAL A 270 -4.04 2.08 9.96
N SER A 271 -4.87 2.74 10.77
CA SER A 271 -6.09 2.15 11.30
C SER A 271 -7.27 3.08 11.08
N ALA A 272 -8.38 2.50 10.63
CA ALA A 272 -9.65 3.17 10.42
C ALA A 272 -10.26 3.64 11.74
N ALA A 273 -11.19 4.59 11.66
CA ALA A 273 -12.12 4.83 12.76
C ALA A 273 -13.18 3.70 12.82
N GLU A 274 -13.76 3.45 14.00
CA GLU A 274 -14.60 2.27 14.30
C GLU A 274 -15.78 2.04 13.33
N ASP A 275 -16.25 3.06 12.61
CA ASP A 275 -17.50 3.02 11.84
C ASP A 275 -17.36 2.70 10.34
N GLN A 276 -16.15 2.62 9.77
CA GLN A 276 -15.98 2.35 8.34
C GLN A 276 -14.64 1.69 8.03
N PRO A 277 -14.58 0.65 7.16
CA PRO A 277 -13.30 0.11 6.70
C PRO A 277 -12.49 1.20 5.98
N PHE A 278 -11.19 1.22 6.26
CA PHE A 278 -10.26 2.13 5.61
C PHE A 278 -9.92 1.68 4.20
N ALA A 279 -9.70 0.37 3.99
CA ALA A 279 -9.30 -0.15 2.69
C ALA A 279 -9.96 -1.49 2.39
N GLY A 280 -10.02 -1.85 1.11
CA GLY A 280 -10.53 -3.14 0.67
C GLY A 280 -9.96 -3.56 -0.67
N ALA A 281 -10.54 -4.62 -1.24
CA ALA A 281 -10.13 -5.15 -2.54
C ALA A 281 -10.20 -4.07 -3.63
N GLY A 282 -9.10 -3.90 -4.37
CA GLY A 282 -8.93 -2.91 -5.43
C GLY A 282 -8.20 -1.63 -5.01
N ASP A 283 -7.96 -1.42 -3.70
CA ASP A 283 -7.29 -0.21 -3.20
C ASP A 283 -5.77 -0.24 -3.26
N ALA A 284 -5.15 -1.41 -3.51
CA ALA A 284 -3.70 -1.50 -3.71
C ALA A 284 -3.26 -0.51 -4.81
N GLY A 285 -2.26 0.32 -4.50
CA GLY A 285 -1.76 1.38 -5.38
C GLY A 285 -2.34 2.76 -5.10
N SER A 286 -3.35 2.90 -4.23
CA SER A 286 -3.83 4.22 -3.79
C SER A 286 -2.80 4.93 -2.90
N VAL A 287 -2.65 6.25 -3.07
CA VAL A 287 -1.72 7.03 -2.24
C VAL A 287 -2.37 7.52 -0.95
N LEU A 288 -1.60 7.48 0.14
CA LEU A 288 -1.96 8.08 1.41
C LEU A 288 -1.55 9.55 1.40
N VAL A 289 -2.49 10.44 1.70
CA VAL A 289 -2.29 11.89 1.70
C VAL A 289 -2.63 12.47 3.06
N ASN A 290 -1.70 13.24 3.64
CA ASN A 290 -1.89 13.83 4.96
C ASN A 290 -2.69 15.14 4.93
N GLY A 291 -2.82 15.78 6.11
CA GLY A 291 -3.54 17.05 6.27
C GLY A 291 -2.98 18.20 5.44
N ASP A 292 -1.67 18.20 5.15
CA ASP A 292 -0.99 19.23 4.35
C ASP A 292 -1.09 18.98 2.83
N GLY A 293 -1.81 17.93 2.42
CA GLY A 293 -1.90 17.51 1.02
C GLY A 293 -0.65 16.82 0.51
N ARG A 294 0.28 16.42 1.39
CA ARG A 294 1.49 15.69 1.00
C ARG A 294 1.20 14.20 0.90
N VAL A 295 1.73 13.55 -0.12
CA VAL A 295 1.74 12.10 -0.22
C VAL A 295 2.72 11.56 0.81
N VAL A 296 2.34 10.56 1.58
CA VAL A 296 3.19 9.97 2.64
C VAL A 296 3.42 8.47 2.45
N GLY A 297 2.54 7.78 1.71
CA GLY A 297 2.70 6.36 1.42
C GLY A 297 1.90 5.86 0.22
N LEU A 298 2.21 4.65 -0.22
CA LEU A 298 1.51 3.89 -1.26
C LEU A 298 0.87 2.65 -0.63
N HIS A 299 -0.45 2.57 -0.61
CA HIS A 299 -1.20 1.47 0.02
C HIS A 299 -1.01 0.15 -0.74
N VAL A 300 -0.77 -0.94 -0.02
CA VAL A 300 -0.46 -2.27 -0.60
C VAL A 300 -1.42 -3.34 -0.07
N ALA A 301 -1.49 -3.46 1.25
CA ALA A 301 -2.13 -4.58 1.94
C ALA A 301 -2.92 -4.10 3.15
N GLY A 302 -3.65 -5.00 3.80
CA GLY A 302 -4.38 -4.69 5.02
C GLY A 302 -5.07 -5.90 5.62
N SER A 303 -5.88 -5.64 6.64
CA SER A 303 -6.70 -6.66 7.29
C SER A 303 -7.93 -7.01 6.46
N ARG A 304 -8.43 -8.23 6.63
CA ARG A 304 -9.61 -8.75 5.92
C ARG A 304 -10.87 -7.88 6.12
N ASP A 305 -11.04 -7.30 7.31
CA ASP A 305 -12.16 -6.41 7.64
C ASP A 305 -11.94 -4.97 7.14
N GLY A 306 -10.77 -4.68 6.55
CA GLY A 306 -10.40 -3.39 6.01
C GLY A 306 -10.07 -2.32 7.05
N THR A 307 -10.04 -2.65 8.34
CA THR A 307 -9.80 -1.67 9.41
C THR A 307 -8.32 -1.30 9.56
N VAL A 308 -7.40 -2.14 9.11
CA VAL A 308 -5.96 -1.90 9.10
C VAL A 308 -5.45 -1.85 7.66
N GLY A 309 -4.53 -0.91 7.39
CA GLY A 309 -3.82 -0.82 6.11
C GLY A 309 -2.32 -0.73 6.30
N TYR A 310 -1.58 -1.24 5.33
CA TYR A 310 -0.13 -1.14 5.22
C TYR A 310 0.25 -0.45 3.92
N ALA A 311 1.17 0.52 4.03
CA ALA A 311 1.64 1.29 2.91
C ALA A 311 3.16 1.42 2.90
N CYS A 312 3.76 1.32 1.71
CA CYS A 312 5.16 1.64 1.51
C CYS A 312 5.38 3.15 1.72
N PRO A 313 6.39 3.59 2.48
CA PRO A 313 6.70 5.01 2.60
C PRO A 313 7.01 5.60 1.22
N ILE A 314 6.36 6.72 0.89
CA ILE A 314 6.44 7.25 -0.48
C ILE A 314 7.86 7.67 -0.86
N SER A 315 8.68 8.07 0.12
CA SER A 315 10.07 8.45 -0.11
C SER A 315 10.89 7.30 -0.70
N ASP A 316 10.66 6.08 -0.22
CA ASP A 316 11.38 4.90 -0.72
C ASP A 316 10.89 4.50 -2.10
N VAL A 317 9.56 4.55 -2.30
CA VAL A 317 8.93 4.28 -3.60
C VAL A 317 9.49 5.19 -4.68
N LEU A 318 9.52 6.50 -4.43
CA LEU A 318 10.02 7.49 -5.39
C LEU A 318 11.53 7.34 -5.63
N ALA A 319 12.31 7.05 -4.58
CA ALA A 319 13.74 6.86 -4.71
C ALA A 319 14.10 5.58 -5.49
N GLU A 320 13.48 4.44 -5.18
CA GLU A 320 13.78 3.16 -5.83
C GLU A 320 13.30 3.13 -7.30
N LEU A 321 12.21 3.84 -7.62
CA LEU A 321 11.73 3.96 -9.00
C LEU A 321 12.32 5.16 -9.76
N ASP A 322 13.11 6.02 -9.12
CA ASP A 322 13.66 7.27 -9.68
C ASP A 322 12.56 8.20 -10.26
N LEU A 323 11.59 8.54 -9.41
CA LEU A 323 10.40 9.31 -9.79
C LEU A 323 10.23 10.57 -8.94
N GLU A 324 9.54 11.56 -9.49
CA GLU A 324 9.07 12.73 -8.77
C GLU A 324 7.54 12.83 -8.82
N LEU A 325 6.92 13.31 -7.73
CA LEU A 325 5.47 13.54 -7.72
C LEU A 325 5.09 14.64 -8.71
N ALA A 326 4.07 14.39 -9.52
CA ALA A 326 3.49 15.41 -10.39
C ALA A 326 2.62 16.36 -9.55
N VAL A 327 3.27 17.33 -8.90
CA VAL A 327 2.59 18.37 -8.14
C VAL A 327 2.13 19.49 -9.05
N THR A 328 0.93 19.99 -8.78
CA THR A 328 0.43 21.14 -9.53
C THR A 328 1.11 22.42 -9.01
N PHE A 329 2.20 22.84 -9.65
CA PHE A 329 2.60 24.24 -9.68
C PHE A 329 2.91 24.68 -11.12
N ARG A 330 1.91 24.59 -12.02
CA ARG A 330 1.76 25.44 -13.21
C ARG A 330 0.55 25.02 -14.04
N ARG A 331 -0.23 26.01 -14.45
CA ARG A 331 -1.20 25.88 -15.54
C ARG A 331 -0.42 26.00 -16.86
N LEU A 332 0.08 24.88 -17.40
CA LEU A 332 0.65 24.88 -18.75
C LEU A 332 -0.51 24.86 -19.75
N ARG A 333 -0.74 25.98 -20.45
CA ARG A 333 -1.67 26.02 -21.59
C ARG A 333 -0.90 25.65 -22.85
N ALA A 334 -1.52 24.88 -23.74
CA ALA A 334 -0.97 24.45 -25.03
C ALA A 334 -0.66 25.60 -26.04
N ARG A 335 -0.68 26.87 -25.62
CA ARG A 335 -0.44 28.05 -26.49
C ARG A 335 0.61 29.02 -25.96
N ASP A 336 1.33 28.70 -24.90
CA ASP A 336 2.46 29.53 -24.49
C ASP A 336 3.67 29.18 -25.38
N GLU A 337 3.64 29.69 -26.61
CA GLU A 337 4.81 29.78 -27.49
C GLU A 337 5.88 30.62 -26.78
N TYR A 338 7.09 30.07 -26.68
CA TYR A 338 8.27 30.83 -26.29
C TYR A 338 8.56 31.91 -27.34
N ALA A 339 8.09 33.12 -27.11
CA ALA A 339 8.70 34.30 -27.71
C ALA A 339 10.05 34.52 -27.01
N ARG A 340 11.12 34.58 -27.82
CA ARG A 340 12.51 34.85 -27.40
C ARG A 340 12.67 36.18 -26.66
#